data_AF-A0A7G8G7S2-F1
#
_entry.id   AF-A0A7G8G7S2-F1
#
_cell.length_a   1.000
_cell.length_b   1.000
_cell.length_c   1.000
_cell.angle_alpha   90.00
_cell.angle_beta   90.00
_cell.angle_gamma   90.00
#
_symmetry.space_group_name_H-M   'P 1'
#
loop_
_entity.id
_entity.type
_entity.pdbx_description
1 polymer ?
#
loop_
_entity_poly.entity_id
_entity_poly.type
_entity_poly.pdbx_seq_one_letter_code
_entity_poly.pdbx_strand_id
1 'polypeptide(L)'
;MQRSLRLSLSLSGVAALALANAPLLPAAAQDDVNADDLGVMSISLKDVVKPTLGFQGALQGAGTPNQAGIGGFLPLSVGDNSVFFADVLLNANFADYGNDSSIINTTVAGTTISTSTRLGYRWLNGDRSWMYGINGGYDSRPMNTGDADTGINVSGTEKSAFFQQVAVNAEAVSDSWNFNAYALVPVGDTEQQLNSVYQGGSLDTYGLDVGYLITPAVNASVGYYYQSGDLGEADGSGVLGRLAYEMTSGVTAGVNISYDEAFDTRVSADLKVRFGGPSTTAAKKKKWENPTINALTASPKNRDVRVHDTIQGCQDKSFYLGTCTY
;
A
#
# COMPACT_ATOMS: atom_id res chain seq x y z
N MET A 1 -50.93 9.99 16.48
CA MET A 1 -50.38 9.14 15.41
C MET A 1 -48.94 9.54 15.17
N GLN A 2 -48.01 8.91 15.88
CA GLN A 2 -46.57 9.07 15.68
C GLN A 2 -46.12 8.08 14.59
N ARG A 3 -45.42 8.56 13.57
CA ARG A 3 -44.69 7.70 12.61
C ARG A 3 -43.21 8.01 12.73
N SER A 4 -42.51 7.14 13.45
CA SER A 4 -41.06 7.08 13.53
C SER A 4 -40.56 6.17 12.41
N LEU A 5 -39.90 6.71 11.39
CA LEU A 5 -39.12 5.92 10.44
C LEU A 5 -37.72 5.74 11.03
N ARG A 6 -37.49 4.60 11.68
CA ARG A 6 -36.15 4.10 12.00
C ARG A 6 -35.66 3.33 10.78
N LEU A 7 -34.65 3.85 10.08
CA LEU A 7 -33.95 3.11 9.05
C LEU A 7 -32.82 2.32 9.73
N SER A 8 -33.04 1.02 9.92
CA SER A 8 -32.02 0.07 10.35
C SER A 8 -31.29 -0.47 9.12
N LEU A 9 -30.03 -0.07 8.90
CA LEU A 9 -29.16 -0.75 7.93
C LEU A 9 -28.72 -2.10 8.51
N SER A 10 -29.40 -3.18 8.11
CA SER A 10 -28.98 -4.54 8.37
C SER A 10 -27.94 -4.97 7.33
N LEU A 11 -26.76 -5.33 7.81
CA LEU A 11 -25.67 -5.97 7.07
C LEU A 11 -26.10 -7.38 6.65
N SER A 12 -26.37 -7.60 5.37
CA SER A 12 -26.67 -8.93 4.82
C SER A 12 -25.96 -9.12 3.47
N GLY A 13 -24.89 -9.89 3.49
CA GLY A 13 -24.11 -10.28 2.31
C GLY A 13 -23.34 -11.58 2.57
N VAL A 14 -24.06 -12.67 2.83
CA VAL A 14 -23.49 -14.03 2.84
C VAL A 14 -23.72 -14.62 1.45
N ALA A 15 -22.67 -14.67 0.62
CA ALA A 15 -22.69 -15.48 -0.59
C ALA A 15 -22.19 -16.89 -0.25
N ALA A 16 -23.10 -17.86 -0.29
CA ALA A 16 -22.82 -19.27 -0.03
C ALA A 16 -22.12 -19.91 -1.25
N LEU A 17 -20.97 -20.53 -1.02
CA LEU A 17 -20.24 -21.36 -1.97
C LEU A 17 -20.85 -22.76 -2.01
N ALA A 18 -21.57 -23.10 -3.07
CA ALA A 18 -22.12 -24.43 -3.29
C ALA A 18 -21.12 -25.30 -4.08
N LEU A 19 -20.44 -26.22 -3.38
CA LEU A 19 -19.73 -27.35 -3.98
C LEU A 19 -20.41 -28.63 -3.50
N ALA A 20 -21.19 -29.27 -4.36
CA ALA A 20 -21.81 -30.54 -4.06
C ALA A 20 -21.60 -31.55 -5.21
N ASN A 21 -20.89 -32.62 -4.85
CA ASN A 21 -21.12 -34.01 -5.27
C ASN A 21 -20.52 -34.49 -6.60
N ALA A 22 -19.28 -34.98 -6.52
CA ALA A 22 -18.83 -36.13 -7.32
C ALA A 22 -18.16 -37.17 -6.38
N PRO A 23 -18.46 -38.47 -6.53
CA PRO A 23 -18.12 -39.50 -5.54
C PRO A 23 -16.63 -39.88 -5.54
N LEU A 24 -16.07 -39.97 -4.32
CA LEU A 24 -14.75 -40.53 -4.03
C LEU A 24 -14.76 -42.05 -4.27
N LEU A 25 -13.85 -42.54 -5.12
CA LEU A 25 -13.50 -43.97 -5.22
C LEU A 25 -12.29 -44.28 -4.31
N PRO A 26 -12.17 -45.47 -3.70
CA PRO A 26 -11.13 -45.77 -2.72
C PRO A 26 -9.83 -46.32 -3.32
N ALA A 27 -8.73 -45.87 -2.68
CA ALA A 27 -7.34 -46.32 -2.58
C ALA A 27 -6.83 -47.59 -3.28
N ALA A 28 -5.58 -47.50 -3.78
CA ALA A 28 -4.63 -48.62 -3.84
C ALA A 28 -3.17 -48.17 -3.58
N ALA A 29 -2.55 -48.84 -2.58
CA ALA A 29 -1.13 -49.20 -2.39
C ALA A 29 -0.04 -48.12 -2.21
N GLN A 30 0.25 -47.83 -0.94
CA GLN A 30 1.52 -48.11 -0.22
C GLN A 30 2.85 -48.05 -1.01
N ASP A 31 3.62 -47.00 -0.75
CA ASP A 31 5.09 -47.03 -0.72
C ASP A 31 5.53 -46.74 0.71
N ASP A 32 6.31 -47.65 1.29
CA ASP A 32 7.00 -47.48 2.57
C ASP A 32 8.00 -46.32 2.48
N VAL A 33 7.55 -45.11 2.82
CA VAL A 33 8.46 -43.99 3.09
C VAL A 33 8.90 -44.13 4.55
N ASN A 34 10.10 -44.66 4.70
CA ASN A 34 10.83 -44.77 5.97
C ASN A 34 10.83 -43.41 6.68
N ALA A 35 10.45 -43.38 7.97
CA ALA A 35 10.29 -42.15 8.76
C ALA A 35 11.60 -41.35 8.95
N ASP A 36 12.74 -41.90 8.52
CA ASP A 36 14.04 -41.25 8.48
C ASP A 36 14.30 -40.40 7.22
N ASP A 37 13.42 -40.45 6.19
CA ASP A 37 13.47 -39.56 5.02
C ASP A 37 12.58 -38.30 5.19
N LEU A 38 12.00 -38.11 6.38
CA LEU A 38 11.43 -36.84 6.85
C LEU A 38 12.56 -35.88 7.26
N GLY A 39 13.54 -35.70 6.37
CA GLY A 39 14.55 -34.67 6.48
C GLY A 39 13.86 -33.32 6.56
N VAL A 40 13.50 -32.90 7.76
CA VAL A 40 13.17 -31.53 8.14
C VAL A 40 14.44 -30.75 7.88
N MET A 41 14.68 -30.41 6.61
CA MET A 41 15.67 -29.42 6.24
C MET A 41 15.17 -28.12 6.87
N SER A 42 15.69 -27.84 8.06
CA SER A 42 15.59 -26.57 8.75
C SER A 42 16.09 -25.51 7.77
N ILE A 43 15.16 -24.70 7.28
CA ILE A 43 15.53 -23.58 6.42
C ILE A 43 16.23 -22.57 7.32
N SER A 44 17.50 -22.29 7.06
CA SER A 44 18.18 -21.16 7.67
C SER A 44 17.66 -19.88 7.02
N LEU A 45 17.13 -18.95 7.82
CA LEU A 45 16.68 -17.65 7.32
C LEU A 45 17.81 -16.88 6.64
N LYS A 46 19.07 -17.12 7.03
CA LYS A 46 20.25 -16.51 6.40
C LYS A 46 20.41 -16.87 4.94
N ASP A 47 19.89 -18.02 4.50
CA ASP A 47 19.98 -18.43 3.10
C ASP A 47 18.90 -17.74 2.26
N VAL A 48 17.76 -17.42 2.86
CA VAL A 48 16.57 -16.85 2.21
C VAL A 48 16.57 -15.34 2.22
N VAL A 49 16.89 -14.78 3.37
CA VAL A 49 16.77 -13.36 3.66
C VAL A 49 18.05 -12.69 3.18
N LYS A 50 18.04 -12.31 1.90
CA LYS A 50 19.15 -11.64 1.24
C LYS A 50 18.77 -10.19 0.92
N PRO A 51 19.76 -9.30 0.78
CA PRO A 51 19.53 -7.98 0.24
C PRO A 51 18.85 -8.06 -1.13
N THR A 52 17.89 -7.17 -1.36
CA THR A 52 17.27 -6.99 -2.67
C THR A 52 17.36 -5.55 -3.11
N LEU A 53 17.43 -5.34 -4.42
CA LEU A 53 17.43 -4.03 -5.06
C LEU A 53 16.58 -4.15 -6.33
N GLY A 54 15.84 -3.13 -6.69
CA GLY A 54 15.24 -3.08 -8.01
C GLY A 54 14.42 -1.84 -8.26
N PHE A 55 13.53 -1.94 -9.23
CA PHE A 55 12.76 -0.84 -9.77
C PHE A 55 11.28 -1.01 -9.44
N GLN A 56 10.56 0.09 -9.41
CA GLN A 56 9.11 0.07 -9.27
C GLN A 56 8.50 1.21 -10.06
N GLY A 57 7.28 1.01 -10.51
CA GLY A 57 6.45 2.06 -11.07
C GLY A 57 5.01 1.88 -10.62
N ALA A 58 4.31 2.98 -10.42
CA ALA A 58 2.88 2.99 -10.13
C ALA A 58 2.22 4.13 -10.92
N LEU A 59 1.02 3.85 -11.41
CA LEU A 59 0.15 4.85 -11.98
C LEU A 59 -0.51 5.68 -10.88
N GLN A 60 -0.98 6.87 -11.27
CA GLN A 60 -1.72 7.80 -10.43
C GLN A 60 -2.85 7.10 -9.64
N GLY A 61 -3.02 7.49 -8.38
CA GLY A 61 -4.04 6.99 -7.46
C GLY A 61 -4.59 8.11 -6.57
N ALA A 62 -5.40 7.76 -5.57
CA ALA A 62 -6.03 8.72 -4.67
C ALA A 62 -5.00 9.46 -3.80
N GLY A 63 -4.70 10.73 -4.17
CA GLY A 63 -3.71 11.56 -3.49
C GLY A 63 -2.26 11.31 -3.89
N THR A 64 -1.99 10.47 -4.91
CA THR A 64 -0.63 10.05 -5.32
C THR A 64 -0.44 10.15 -6.84
N PRO A 65 0.67 10.75 -7.31
CA PRO A 65 0.93 10.95 -8.73
C PRO A 65 1.50 9.68 -9.38
N ASN A 66 1.68 9.72 -10.70
CA ASN A 66 2.47 8.70 -11.39
C ASN A 66 3.89 8.68 -10.84
N GLN A 67 4.44 7.49 -10.59
CA GLN A 67 5.78 7.37 -10.03
C GLN A 67 6.58 6.24 -10.66
N ALA A 68 7.90 6.44 -10.76
CA ALA A 68 8.86 5.39 -11.05
C ALA A 68 10.12 5.59 -10.23
N GLY A 69 10.68 4.51 -9.69
CA GLY A 69 11.75 4.62 -8.73
C GLY A 69 12.60 3.39 -8.57
N ILE A 70 13.61 3.54 -7.72
CA ILE A 70 14.49 2.48 -7.26
C ILE A 70 14.27 2.24 -5.78
N GLY A 71 14.46 0.99 -5.38
CA GLY A 71 14.22 0.60 -4.01
C GLY A 71 14.99 -0.64 -3.63
N GLY A 72 15.37 -0.73 -2.35
CA GLY A 72 16.08 -1.88 -1.84
C GLY A 72 15.65 -2.26 -0.44
N PHE A 73 15.69 -3.56 -0.18
CA PHE A 73 15.53 -4.16 1.14
C PHE A 73 16.90 -4.68 1.60
N LEU A 74 17.31 -4.28 2.80
CA LEU A 74 18.57 -4.65 3.40
C LEU A 74 18.31 -5.33 4.75
N PRO A 75 18.52 -6.66 4.86
CA PRO A 75 18.51 -7.31 6.16
C PRO A 75 19.77 -6.92 6.94
N LEU A 76 19.56 -6.21 8.05
CA LEU A 76 20.62 -5.74 8.95
C LEU A 76 21.07 -6.84 9.92
N SER A 77 20.12 -7.66 10.39
CA SER A 77 20.39 -8.84 11.21
C SER A 77 19.38 -9.94 10.90
N VAL A 78 19.87 -11.17 10.76
CA VAL A 78 19.05 -12.34 10.46
C VAL A 78 19.32 -13.40 11.52
N GLY A 79 18.33 -13.59 12.39
CA GLY A 79 18.29 -14.65 13.40
C GLY A 79 17.66 -15.93 12.85
N ASP A 80 17.38 -16.87 13.75
CA ASP A 80 16.83 -18.18 13.36
C ASP A 80 15.36 -18.11 12.94
N ASN A 81 14.59 -17.18 13.54
CA ASN A 81 13.18 -16.95 13.24
C ASN A 81 12.86 -15.45 13.09
N SER A 82 13.85 -14.58 12.95
CA SER A 82 13.60 -13.13 12.88
C SER A 82 14.58 -12.38 12.00
N VAL A 83 14.14 -11.21 11.55
CA VAL A 83 14.86 -10.32 10.66
C VAL A 83 14.69 -8.89 11.13
N PHE A 84 15.80 -8.22 11.40
CA PHE A 84 15.86 -6.77 11.51
C PHE A 84 16.32 -6.20 10.16
N PHE A 85 15.61 -5.22 9.62
CA PHE A 85 15.85 -4.72 8.27
C PHE A 85 15.74 -3.21 8.15
N ALA A 86 16.38 -2.70 7.11
CA ALA A 86 16.16 -1.38 6.54
C ALA A 86 15.64 -1.52 5.11
N ASP A 87 14.72 -0.66 4.71
CA ASP A 87 14.25 -0.60 3.32
C ASP A 87 14.15 0.88 2.91
N VAL A 88 14.67 1.19 1.72
CA VAL A 88 14.76 2.57 1.22
C VAL A 88 14.26 2.61 -0.22
N LEU A 89 13.43 3.60 -0.53
CA LEU A 89 12.91 3.89 -1.85
C LEU A 89 13.22 5.34 -2.24
N LEU A 90 13.52 5.54 -3.52
CA LEU A 90 13.62 6.83 -4.18
C LEU A 90 12.73 6.78 -5.43
N ASN A 91 11.67 7.56 -5.46
CA ASN A 91 10.74 7.60 -6.59
C ASN A 91 10.78 8.98 -7.24
N ALA A 92 10.87 9.01 -8.57
CA ALA A 92 10.53 10.19 -9.35
C ALA A 92 9.00 10.24 -9.50
N ASN A 93 8.38 11.31 -9.03
CA ASN A 93 6.97 11.62 -9.24
C ASN A 93 6.86 12.44 -10.52
N PHE A 94 6.01 12.01 -11.43
CA PHE A 94 5.76 12.67 -12.70
C PHE A 94 4.44 13.44 -12.66
N ALA A 95 4.30 14.35 -13.62
CA ALA A 95 3.08 15.10 -13.82
C ALA A 95 1.85 14.21 -14.03
N ASP A 96 0.69 14.76 -13.69
CA ASP A 96 -0.60 14.13 -13.93
C ASP A 96 -0.90 14.01 -15.44
N TYR A 97 -1.68 13.00 -15.84
CA TYR A 97 -2.03 12.79 -17.25
C TYR A 97 -3.32 13.55 -17.59
N GLY A 98 -3.22 14.54 -18.48
CA GLY A 98 -4.39 15.32 -18.94
C GLY A 98 -4.93 16.28 -17.87
N ASN A 99 -6.25 16.42 -17.83
CA ASN A 99 -7.02 17.27 -16.91
C ASN A 99 -7.62 16.42 -15.77
N ASP A 100 -6.87 15.44 -15.25
CA ASP A 100 -7.29 14.61 -14.12
C ASP A 100 -6.27 14.76 -12.99
N SER A 101 -6.54 15.68 -12.06
CA SER A 101 -5.66 15.94 -10.92
C SER A 101 -5.52 14.74 -9.95
N SER A 102 -4.30 14.52 -9.45
CA SER A 102 -4.00 13.57 -8.35
C SER A 102 -4.27 14.12 -6.96
N ILE A 103 -4.51 15.44 -6.83
CA ILE A 103 -4.70 16.16 -5.57
C ILE A 103 -6.02 16.95 -5.53
N ILE A 104 -7.01 16.54 -6.35
CA ILE A 104 -8.36 17.11 -6.50
C ILE A 104 -8.44 18.24 -7.54
N ASN A 105 -7.96 19.46 -7.24
CA ASN A 105 -8.24 20.63 -8.10
C ASN A 105 -7.04 21.17 -8.89
N THR A 106 -5.81 20.90 -8.45
CA THR A 106 -4.57 21.39 -9.06
C THR A 106 -3.80 20.24 -9.66
N THR A 107 -3.32 20.36 -10.89
CA THR A 107 -2.48 19.30 -11.48
C THR A 107 -1.09 19.27 -10.83
N VAL A 108 -0.51 18.10 -10.65
CA VAL A 108 0.92 17.98 -10.34
C VAL A 108 1.72 18.19 -11.63
N ALA A 109 2.71 19.09 -11.61
CA ALA A 109 3.53 19.40 -12.77
C ALA A 109 5.01 19.05 -12.56
N GLY A 110 5.72 18.82 -13.66
CA GLY A 110 7.15 18.53 -13.65
C GLY A 110 7.51 17.19 -13.01
N THR A 111 8.79 17.05 -12.64
CA THR A 111 9.32 15.84 -12.00
C THR A 111 9.96 16.21 -10.67
N THR A 112 9.55 15.52 -9.61
CA THR A 112 10.12 15.66 -8.25
C THR A 112 10.59 14.31 -7.73
N ILE A 113 11.47 14.29 -6.73
CA ILE A 113 12.00 13.05 -6.15
C ILE A 113 11.47 12.89 -4.73
N SER A 114 10.59 11.91 -4.52
CA SER A 114 10.18 11.47 -3.17
C SER A 114 11.14 10.42 -2.63
N THR A 115 11.25 10.38 -1.31
CA THR A 115 12.07 9.39 -0.61
C THR A 115 11.23 8.71 0.45
N SER A 116 11.43 7.40 0.64
CA SER A 116 10.80 6.64 1.72
C SER A 116 11.85 5.79 2.39
N THR A 117 11.89 5.84 3.71
CA THR A 117 12.76 5.00 4.52
C THR A 117 11.92 4.22 5.52
N ARG A 118 12.29 2.97 5.75
CA ARG A 118 11.65 2.08 6.73
C ARG A 118 12.73 1.32 7.49
N LEU A 119 12.56 1.26 8.81
CA LEU A 119 13.23 0.32 9.69
C LEU A 119 12.19 -0.60 10.28
N GLY A 120 12.49 -1.89 10.34
CA GLY A 120 11.51 -2.84 10.82
C GLY A 120 12.11 -4.12 11.36
N TYR A 121 11.27 -4.83 12.09
CA TYR A 121 11.56 -6.12 12.65
C TYR A 121 10.42 -7.08 12.32
N ARG A 122 10.77 -8.22 11.72
CA ARG A 122 9.84 -9.32 11.41
C ARG A 122 10.29 -10.57 12.12
N TRP A 123 9.33 -11.38 12.58
CA TRP A 123 9.61 -12.65 13.20
C TRP A 123 8.56 -13.68 12.84
N LEU A 124 8.96 -14.94 12.86
CA LEU A 124 8.10 -16.09 12.67
C LEU A 124 7.65 -16.62 14.03
N ASN A 125 6.42 -17.13 14.09
CA ASN A 125 5.96 -17.93 15.22
C ASN A 125 6.67 -19.31 15.27
N GLY A 126 6.44 -20.07 16.34
CA GLY A 126 7.21 -21.29 16.63
C GLY A 126 7.15 -22.36 15.53
N ASP A 127 5.99 -22.54 14.90
CA ASP A 127 5.76 -23.45 13.78
C ASP A 127 5.98 -22.79 12.40
N ARG A 128 6.34 -21.50 12.37
CA ARG A 128 6.56 -20.69 11.15
C ARG A 128 5.34 -20.61 10.23
N SER A 129 4.13 -20.80 10.77
CA SER A 129 2.86 -20.62 10.04
C SER A 129 2.45 -19.16 9.90
N TRP A 130 3.03 -18.27 10.72
CA TRP A 130 2.81 -16.84 10.68
C TRP A 130 4.12 -16.07 10.79
N MET A 131 4.19 -14.98 10.03
CA MET A 131 5.14 -13.90 10.16
C MET A 131 4.41 -12.72 10.79
N TYR A 132 5.00 -12.15 11.82
CA TYR A 132 4.58 -10.89 12.41
C TYR A 132 5.66 -9.85 12.18
N GLY A 133 5.26 -8.60 12.00
CA GLY A 133 6.19 -7.53 11.74
C GLY A 133 5.72 -6.21 12.31
N ILE A 134 6.69 -5.40 12.71
CA ILE A 134 6.49 -3.98 12.94
C ILE A 134 7.53 -3.21 12.12
N ASN A 135 7.12 -2.11 11.51
CA ASN A 135 8.06 -1.20 10.87
C ASN A 135 7.58 0.24 11.02
N GLY A 136 8.53 1.16 10.97
CA GLY A 136 8.24 2.57 10.90
C GLY A 136 9.31 3.31 10.15
N GLY A 137 9.01 4.54 9.78
CA GLY A 137 9.99 5.38 9.13
C GLY A 137 9.39 6.68 8.64
N TYR A 138 10.06 7.26 7.68
CA TYR A 138 9.83 8.63 7.26
C TYR A 138 9.77 8.70 5.74
N ASP A 139 8.75 9.38 5.23
CA ASP A 139 8.56 9.65 3.82
C ASP A 139 8.56 11.14 3.56
N SER A 140 9.16 11.54 2.44
CA SER A 140 9.18 12.91 1.96
C SER A 140 8.70 13.00 0.53
N ARG A 141 7.94 14.04 0.25
CA ARG A 141 7.38 14.33 -1.07
C ARG A 141 7.50 15.82 -1.38
N PRO A 142 8.57 16.23 -2.08
CA PRO A 142 8.51 17.47 -2.81
C PRO A 142 7.52 17.34 -3.97
N MET A 143 6.86 18.43 -4.32
CA MET A 143 5.84 18.48 -5.35
C MET A 143 5.88 19.85 -6.02
N ASN A 144 5.99 19.87 -7.33
CA ASN A 144 5.85 21.10 -8.10
C ASN A 144 4.41 21.21 -8.59
N THR A 145 3.89 22.43 -8.57
CA THR A 145 2.48 22.70 -8.82
C THR A 145 2.22 23.06 -10.28
N GLY A 146 1.17 22.51 -10.87
CA GLY A 146 0.73 22.82 -12.22
C GLY A 146 -0.41 23.83 -12.25
N ASP A 147 -1.04 23.92 -13.41
CA ASP A 147 -2.24 24.72 -13.61
C ASP A 147 -3.44 24.12 -12.85
N ALA A 148 -4.42 24.96 -12.53
CA ALA A 148 -5.66 24.53 -11.90
C ALA A 148 -6.60 23.91 -12.93
N ASP A 149 -7.19 22.77 -12.56
CA ASP A 149 -8.10 21.98 -13.39
C ASP A 149 -9.53 22.55 -13.43
N THR A 150 -9.77 23.59 -12.63
CA THR A 150 -11.06 24.28 -12.49
C THR A 150 -11.28 25.39 -13.53
N GLY A 151 -10.31 25.64 -14.42
CA GLY A 151 -10.36 26.74 -15.39
C GLY A 151 -10.06 28.13 -14.79
N ILE A 152 -9.65 28.19 -13.52
CA ILE A 152 -9.22 29.42 -12.84
C ILE A 152 -7.77 29.70 -13.23
N ASN A 153 -7.50 30.91 -13.74
CA ASN A 153 -6.13 31.36 -14.01
C ASN A 153 -5.36 31.52 -12.69
N VAL A 154 -4.39 30.63 -12.47
CA VAL A 154 -3.51 30.67 -11.31
C VAL A 154 -2.13 31.22 -11.69
N SER A 155 -1.48 31.89 -10.74
CA SER A 155 -0.11 32.39 -10.89
C SER A 155 0.77 31.84 -9.77
N GLY A 156 2.10 31.78 -10.00
CA GLY A 156 3.03 31.21 -9.03
C GLY A 156 3.06 29.67 -9.00
N THR A 157 2.74 29.02 -10.12
CA THR A 157 2.83 27.56 -10.31
C THR A 157 4.26 27.04 -10.21
N GLU A 158 5.27 27.91 -10.26
CA GLU A 158 6.67 27.56 -10.02
C GLU A 158 7.01 27.17 -8.56
N LYS A 159 6.03 27.19 -7.65
CA LYS A 159 6.24 26.82 -6.25
C LYS A 159 6.45 25.32 -6.09
N SER A 160 7.44 24.99 -5.25
CA SER A 160 7.68 23.63 -4.79
C SER A 160 7.13 23.51 -3.38
N ALA A 161 6.14 22.65 -3.19
CA ALA A 161 5.63 22.26 -1.88
C ALA A 161 6.37 21.02 -1.40
N PHE A 162 6.64 20.91 -0.10
CA PHE A 162 7.41 19.84 0.50
C PHE A 162 6.70 19.19 1.68
N PHE A 163 6.03 18.08 1.42
CA PHE A 163 5.28 17.33 2.43
C PHE A 163 6.14 16.22 3.04
N GLN A 164 5.89 15.93 4.31
CA GLN A 164 6.65 14.96 5.09
C GLN A 164 5.67 14.18 5.96
N GLN A 165 5.91 12.88 6.14
CA GLN A 165 5.12 12.06 7.06
C GLN A 165 5.98 11.03 7.77
N VAL A 166 5.55 10.68 8.98
CA VAL A 166 6.00 9.49 9.69
C VAL A 166 4.98 8.38 9.43
N ALA A 167 5.49 7.18 9.16
CA ALA A 167 4.66 6.01 8.98
C ALA A 167 4.99 4.95 10.01
N VAL A 168 3.96 4.27 10.50
CA VAL A 168 4.09 3.08 11.34
C VAL A 168 3.17 1.99 10.82
N ASN A 169 3.65 0.76 10.81
CA ASN A 169 2.95 -0.39 10.26
C ASN A 169 3.12 -1.60 11.19
N ALA A 170 2.03 -2.35 11.36
CA ALA A 170 2.03 -3.70 11.92
C ALA A 170 1.56 -4.69 10.85
N GLU A 171 2.24 -5.82 10.73
CA GLU A 171 2.04 -6.81 9.69
C GLU A 171 1.83 -8.20 10.31
N ALA A 172 0.89 -8.98 9.77
CA ALA A 172 0.77 -10.40 10.05
C ALA A 172 0.50 -11.17 8.75
N VAL A 173 1.34 -12.11 8.39
CA VAL A 173 1.25 -12.86 7.12
C VAL A 173 1.34 -14.35 7.40
N SER A 174 0.46 -15.12 6.79
CA SER A 174 0.47 -16.58 6.74
C SER A 174 0.48 -17.04 5.28
N ASP A 175 0.38 -18.34 5.04
CA ASP A 175 0.33 -18.92 3.70
C ASP A 175 -0.96 -18.61 2.95
N SER A 176 -2.02 -18.15 3.63
CA SER A 176 -3.31 -17.83 3.00
C SER A 176 -3.81 -16.42 3.32
N TRP A 177 -3.36 -15.82 4.41
CA TRP A 177 -3.87 -14.53 4.87
C TRP A 177 -2.75 -13.52 5.07
N ASN A 178 -3.01 -12.25 4.74
CA ASN A 178 -2.15 -11.14 5.13
C ASN A 178 -2.97 -10.01 5.74
N PHE A 179 -2.46 -9.44 6.82
CA PHE A 179 -3.03 -8.31 7.54
C PHE A 179 -1.97 -7.22 7.63
N ASN A 180 -2.38 -5.98 7.38
CA ASN A 180 -1.53 -4.81 7.57
C ASN A 180 -2.37 -3.72 8.23
N ALA A 181 -1.93 -3.24 9.39
CA ALA A 181 -2.50 -2.07 10.03
C ALA A 181 -1.46 -0.96 9.97
N TYR A 182 -1.87 0.25 9.61
CA TYR A 182 -0.94 1.34 9.36
C TYR A 182 -1.49 2.69 9.80
N ALA A 183 -0.56 3.58 10.12
CA ALA A 183 -0.82 5.00 10.34
C ALA A 183 0.25 5.82 9.61
N LEU A 184 -0.19 6.79 8.83
CA LEU A 184 0.63 7.80 8.16
C LEU A 184 0.26 9.14 8.77
N VAL A 185 1.22 9.79 9.41
CA VAL A 185 1.01 11.01 10.19
C VAL A 185 1.91 12.10 9.63
N PRO A 186 1.35 13.14 8.99
CA PRO A 186 2.11 14.30 8.56
C PRO A 186 2.91 14.95 9.69
N VAL A 187 4.08 15.49 9.34
CA VAL A 187 4.96 16.19 10.29
C VAL A 187 5.56 17.45 9.68
N GLY A 188 5.90 18.40 10.52
CA GLY A 188 6.41 19.70 10.07
C GLY A 188 5.29 20.58 9.52
N ASP A 189 5.55 21.24 8.40
CA ASP A 189 4.55 22.08 7.72
C ASP A 189 3.59 21.20 6.91
N THR A 190 2.42 20.92 7.50
CA THR A 190 1.38 20.05 6.94
C THR A 190 0.55 20.70 5.84
N GLU A 191 0.56 22.04 5.79
CA GLU A 191 -0.12 22.82 4.76
C GLU A 191 0.85 23.74 4.03
N GLN A 192 0.76 23.79 2.70
CA GLN A 192 1.63 24.63 1.87
C GLN A 192 0.87 25.29 0.74
N GLN A 193 1.16 26.56 0.50
CA GLN A 193 0.54 27.30 -0.60
C GLN A 193 1.06 26.75 -1.93
N LEU A 194 0.15 26.20 -2.73
CA LEU A 194 0.48 25.59 -4.02
C LEU A 194 0.59 26.66 -5.11
N ASN A 195 -0.38 27.54 -5.20
CA ASN A 195 -0.38 28.65 -6.16
C ASN A 195 -1.10 29.86 -5.56
N SER A 196 -1.39 30.88 -6.36
CA SER A 196 -2.08 32.09 -5.89
C SER A 196 -3.50 31.87 -5.35
N VAL A 197 -4.09 30.68 -5.57
CA VAL A 197 -5.48 30.36 -5.23
C VAL A 197 -5.61 29.11 -4.35
N TYR A 198 -4.73 28.12 -4.48
CA TYR A 198 -4.87 26.82 -3.82
C TYR A 198 -3.80 26.58 -2.76
N GLN A 199 -4.21 25.91 -1.67
CA GLN A 199 -3.35 25.42 -0.61
C GLN A 199 -3.46 23.89 -0.55
N GLY A 200 -2.32 23.23 -0.39
CA GLY A 200 -2.20 21.78 -0.34
C GLY A 200 -1.96 21.32 1.08
N GLY A 201 -2.58 20.22 1.47
CA GLY A 201 -2.47 19.60 2.78
C GLY A 201 -2.07 18.15 2.66
N SER A 202 -1.12 17.70 3.49
CA SER A 202 -0.85 16.28 3.68
C SER A 202 -1.89 15.65 4.62
N LEU A 203 -2.25 14.39 4.37
CA LEU A 203 -3.32 13.71 5.10
C LEU A 203 -2.80 12.76 6.18
N ASP A 204 -3.35 12.88 7.39
CA ASP A 204 -3.35 11.80 8.37
C ASP A 204 -4.16 10.63 7.81
N THR A 205 -3.56 9.45 7.71
CA THR A 205 -4.24 8.26 7.18
C THR A 205 -4.06 7.08 8.12
N TYR A 206 -5.17 6.48 8.55
CA TYR A 206 -5.19 5.28 9.37
C TYR A 206 -5.94 4.20 8.63
N GLY A 207 -5.35 3.01 8.49
CA GLY A 207 -5.97 1.96 7.70
C GLY A 207 -5.66 0.55 8.16
N LEU A 208 -6.49 -0.35 7.65
CA LEU A 208 -6.37 -1.79 7.84
C LEU A 208 -6.64 -2.50 6.52
N ASP A 209 -5.65 -3.25 6.06
CA ASP A 209 -5.73 -4.09 4.87
C ASP A 209 -5.81 -5.56 5.29
N VAL A 210 -6.76 -6.28 4.67
CA VAL A 210 -6.90 -7.73 4.76
C VAL A 210 -6.78 -8.32 3.38
N GLY A 211 -5.87 -9.26 3.21
CA GLY A 211 -5.68 -9.98 1.96
C GLY A 211 -5.72 -11.49 2.12
N TYR A 212 -6.13 -12.13 1.03
CA TYR A 212 -6.20 -13.56 0.87
C TYR A 212 -5.36 -13.99 -0.33
N LEU A 213 -4.45 -14.93 -0.11
CA LEU A 213 -3.66 -15.54 -1.16
C LEU A 213 -4.48 -16.66 -1.81
N ILE A 214 -5.09 -16.34 -2.95
CA ILE A 214 -5.87 -17.29 -3.77
C ILE A 214 -4.96 -18.43 -4.23
N THR A 215 -3.74 -18.06 -4.63
CA THR A 215 -2.61 -18.96 -4.84
C THR A 215 -1.38 -18.31 -4.20
N PRO A 216 -0.26 -19.05 -3.98
CA PRO A 216 0.96 -18.44 -3.45
C PRO A 216 1.47 -17.23 -4.25
N ALA A 217 1.14 -17.15 -5.55
CA ALA A 217 1.52 -16.05 -6.43
C ALA A 217 0.42 -14.99 -6.63
N VAL A 218 -0.83 -15.25 -6.23
CA VAL A 218 -1.97 -14.34 -6.46
C VAL A 218 -2.57 -13.91 -5.12
N ASN A 219 -2.42 -12.64 -4.79
CA ASN A 219 -2.96 -12.03 -3.58
C ASN A 219 -4.08 -11.05 -3.92
N ALA A 220 -5.27 -11.30 -3.38
CA ALA A 220 -6.39 -10.37 -3.44
C ALA A 220 -6.58 -9.73 -2.06
N SER A 221 -6.66 -8.41 -1.99
CA SER A 221 -6.84 -7.69 -0.73
C SER A 221 -7.89 -6.61 -0.81
N VAL A 222 -8.53 -6.36 0.34
CA VAL A 222 -9.40 -5.23 0.59
C VAL A 222 -8.86 -4.46 1.78
N GLY A 223 -8.76 -3.15 1.64
CA GLY A 223 -8.37 -2.21 2.66
C GLY A 223 -9.48 -1.23 2.97
N TYR A 224 -9.59 -0.84 4.23
CA TYR A 224 -10.35 0.31 4.66
C TYR A 224 -9.40 1.30 5.30
N TYR A 225 -9.56 2.57 4.97
CA TYR A 225 -8.81 3.65 5.60
C TYR A 225 -9.73 4.83 5.92
N TYR A 226 -9.35 5.54 6.97
CA TYR A 226 -9.88 6.85 7.30
C TYR A 226 -8.74 7.86 7.11
N GLN A 227 -9.06 8.96 6.45
CA GLN A 227 -8.12 10.04 6.24
C GLN A 227 -8.71 11.36 6.73
N SER A 228 -7.84 12.23 7.24
CA SER A 228 -8.21 13.57 7.65
C SER A 228 -7.05 14.52 7.39
N GLY A 229 -7.37 15.79 7.13
CA GLY A 229 -6.38 16.84 6.91
C GLY A 229 -6.83 18.15 7.52
N ASP A 230 -5.87 19.02 7.83
CA ASP A 230 -6.12 20.32 8.47
C ASP A 230 -7.06 21.21 7.64
N LEU A 231 -7.01 21.06 6.31
CA LEU A 231 -7.84 21.76 5.34
C LEU A 231 -9.27 21.20 5.22
N GLY A 232 -9.59 20.05 5.82
CA GLY A 232 -10.95 19.49 5.95
C GLY A 232 -11.64 19.01 4.66
N GLU A 233 -11.12 19.32 3.48
CA GLU A 233 -11.73 18.98 2.18
C GLU A 233 -11.68 17.48 1.86
N ALA A 234 -10.70 16.77 2.42
CA ALA A 234 -10.49 15.35 2.15
C ALA A 234 -10.76 14.45 3.37
N ASP A 235 -11.41 15.00 4.42
CA ASP A 235 -11.85 14.24 5.58
C ASP A 235 -12.87 13.18 5.15
N GLY A 236 -12.53 11.90 5.30
CA GLY A 236 -13.40 10.86 4.82
C GLY A 236 -12.86 9.46 5.00
N SER A 237 -13.71 8.49 4.66
CA SER A 237 -13.31 7.10 4.62
C SER A 237 -13.22 6.59 3.20
N GLY A 238 -12.31 5.64 2.98
CA GLY A 238 -12.08 5.03 1.70
C GLY A 238 -11.90 3.54 1.79
N VAL A 239 -12.16 2.89 0.67
CA VAL A 239 -11.92 1.46 0.46
C VAL A 239 -10.95 1.27 -0.68
N LEU A 240 -10.09 0.26 -0.56
CA LEU A 240 -9.10 -0.11 -1.56
C LEU A 240 -9.20 -1.60 -1.86
N GLY A 241 -9.63 -1.95 -3.07
CA GLY A 241 -9.46 -3.29 -3.62
C GLY A 241 -8.14 -3.40 -4.36
N ARG A 242 -7.41 -4.50 -4.15
CA ARG A 242 -6.17 -4.77 -4.88
C ARG A 242 -6.08 -6.23 -5.28
N LEU A 243 -5.63 -6.47 -6.51
CA LEU A 243 -5.23 -7.77 -7.01
C LEU A 243 -3.76 -7.70 -7.42
N ALA A 244 -2.90 -8.50 -6.79
CA ALA A 244 -1.48 -8.57 -7.09
C ALA A 244 -1.09 -9.97 -7.55
N TYR A 245 -0.27 -10.03 -8.59
CA TYR A 245 0.26 -11.25 -9.18
C TYR A 245 1.78 -11.23 -9.26
N GLU A 246 2.42 -12.20 -8.62
CA GLU A 246 3.84 -12.48 -8.76
C GLU A 246 4.07 -13.35 -10.01
N MET A 247 4.51 -12.72 -11.10
CA MET A 247 4.70 -13.38 -12.40
C MET A 247 5.88 -14.36 -12.37
N THR A 248 6.93 -13.97 -11.67
CA THR A 248 8.13 -14.75 -11.43
C THR A 248 8.80 -14.22 -10.16
N SER A 249 9.76 -14.96 -9.62
CA SER A 249 10.48 -14.55 -8.42
C SER A 249 11.06 -13.15 -8.59
N GLY A 250 10.55 -12.21 -7.79
CA GLY A 250 10.97 -10.81 -7.82
C GLY A 250 10.26 -9.91 -8.82
N VAL A 251 9.27 -10.38 -9.59
CA VAL A 251 8.45 -9.53 -10.48
C VAL A 251 6.98 -9.62 -10.10
N THR A 252 6.42 -8.50 -9.64
CA THR A 252 5.02 -8.39 -9.22
C THR A 252 4.31 -7.30 -10.01
N ALA A 253 3.12 -7.60 -10.53
CA ALA A 253 2.19 -6.57 -10.99
C ALA A 253 0.97 -6.51 -10.09
N GLY A 254 0.41 -5.31 -9.94
CA GLY A 254 -0.79 -5.04 -9.18
C GLY A 254 -1.78 -4.19 -9.97
N VAL A 255 -3.06 -4.44 -9.75
CA VAL A 255 -4.16 -3.54 -10.12
C VAL A 255 -4.88 -3.14 -8.85
N ASN A 256 -5.20 -1.86 -8.73
CA ASN A 256 -5.85 -1.26 -7.59
C ASN A 256 -7.13 -0.57 -8.05
N ILE A 257 -8.18 -0.70 -7.26
CA ILE A 257 -9.40 0.08 -7.37
C ILE A 257 -9.68 0.70 -6.00
N SER A 258 -9.75 2.01 -5.92
CA SER A 258 -10.12 2.70 -4.68
C SER A 258 -11.38 3.51 -4.89
N TYR A 259 -12.13 3.67 -3.82
CA TYR A 259 -13.21 4.65 -3.73
C TYR A 259 -13.09 5.34 -2.38
N ASP A 260 -13.08 6.67 -2.40
CA ASP A 260 -13.20 7.49 -1.20
C ASP A 260 -13.94 8.78 -1.54
N GLU A 261 -14.45 9.45 -0.51
CA GLU A 261 -15.30 10.62 -0.64
C GLU A 261 -14.58 11.83 -1.27
N ALA A 262 -13.24 11.89 -1.18
CA ALA A 262 -12.46 13.03 -1.65
C ALA A 262 -11.93 12.84 -3.08
N PHE A 263 -11.52 11.62 -3.44
CA PHE A 263 -10.87 11.33 -4.73
C PHE A 263 -11.74 10.51 -5.69
N ASP A 264 -12.98 10.19 -5.31
CA ASP A 264 -13.91 9.35 -6.07
C ASP A 264 -13.33 7.96 -6.41
N THR A 265 -13.91 7.28 -7.40
CA THR A 265 -13.39 5.98 -7.87
C THR A 265 -12.12 6.20 -8.68
N ARG A 266 -11.02 5.58 -8.25
CA ARG A 266 -9.74 5.57 -8.98
C ARG A 266 -9.32 4.15 -9.32
N VAL A 267 -8.76 3.97 -10.51
CA VAL A 267 -8.15 2.72 -10.95
C VAL A 267 -6.68 2.98 -11.24
N SER A 268 -5.79 2.21 -10.61
CA SER A 268 -4.36 2.33 -10.80
C SER A 268 -3.71 0.96 -10.98
N ALA A 269 -2.48 0.96 -11.47
CA ALA A 269 -1.69 -0.25 -11.61
C ALA A 269 -0.24 0.00 -11.19
N ASP A 270 0.44 -1.04 -10.74
CA ASP A 270 1.84 -0.97 -10.36
C ASP A 270 2.62 -2.19 -10.84
N LEU A 271 3.90 -1.97 -11.08
CA LEU A 271 4.88 -2.99 -11.43
C LEU A 271 6.08 -2.85 -10.52
N LYS A 272 6.50 -3.96 -9.91
CA LYS A 272 7.66 -4.02 -9.03
C LYS A 272 8.60 -5.11 -9.52
N VAL A 273 9.87 -4.75 -9.68
CA VAL A 273 10.97 -5.67 -10.00
C VAL A 273 11.99 -5.61 -8.87
N ARG A 274 12.39 -6.75 -8.35
CA ARG A 274 13.40 -6.92 -7.30
C ARG A 274 14.40 -7.99 -7.73
N PHE A 275 15.66 -7.60 -7.75
CA PHE A 275 16.81 -8.46 -7.98
C PHE A 275 17.47 -8.80 -6.65
N GLY A 276 18.23 -9.89 -6.63
CA GLY A 276 18.76 -10.48 -5.41
C GLY A 276 17.83 -11.58 -4.90
N GLY A 277 18.03 -12.01 -3.66
CA GLY A 277 17.34 -13.18 -3.11
C GLY A 277 18.18 -14.46 -3.14
N PRO A 278 17.65 -15.58 -2.62
CA PRO A 278 18.38 -16.84 -2.47
C PRO A 278 18.87 -17.40 -3.83
N SER A 279 20.14 -17.78 -3.92
CA SER A 279 20.71 -18.41 -5.12
C SER A 279 20.08 -19.80 -5.35
N THR A 280 19.42 -19.98 -6.49
CA THR A 280 18.69 -21.21 -6.81
C THR A 280 19.61 -22.29 -7.37
N THR A 281 20.17 -23.15 -6.52
CA THR A 281 20.59 -24.50 -6.98
C THR A 281 19.38 -25.42 -6.88
N ALA A 282 18.66 -25.56 -7.99
CA ALA A 282 17.72 -26.60 -8.49
C ALA A 282 16.84 -27.50 -7.57
N ALA A 283 16.95 -27.53 -6.24
CA ALA A 283 16.31 -28.56 -5.40
C ALA A 283 15.20 -28.09 -4.43
N LYS A 284 14.75 -26.82 -4.45
CA LYS A 284 13.73 -26.34 -3.47
C LYS A 284 12.60 -25.49 -4.04
N LYS A 285 12.27 -25.59 -5.34
CA LYS A 285 11.19 -24.79 -5.96
C LYS A 285 9.83 -24.89 -5.25
N LYS A 286 9.48 -26.04 -4.65
CA LYS A 286 8.20 -26.21 -3.92
C LYS A 286 8.13 -25.58 -2.52
N LYS A 287 9.28 -25.26 -1.89
CA LYS A 287 9.32 -24.78 -0.48
C LYS A 287 9.59 -23.27 -0.37
N TRP A 288 10.05 -22.64 -1.45
CA TRP A 288 10.26 -21.18 -1.56
C TRP A 288 9.02 -20.41 -2.02
N GLU A 289 7.95 -21.10 -2.36
CA GLU A 289 6.62 -20.53 -2.61
C GLU A 289 5.79 -20.49 -1.32
N ASN A 290 6.44 -20.33 -0.15
CA ASN A 290 5.74 -20.15 1.10
C ASN A 290 5.57 -18.63 1.33
N PRO A 291 4.34 -18.10 1.27
CA PRO A 291 4.09 -16.66 1.41
C PRO A 291 4.60 -16.10 2.74
N THR A 292 4.53 -16.88 3.82
CA THR A 292 5.01 -16.49 5.15
C THR A 292 6.51 -16.22 5.14
N ILE A 293 7.30 -17.08 4.50
CA ILE A 293 8.76 -16.91 4.39
C ILE A 293 9.11 -15.76 3.45
N ASN A 294 8.42 -15.63 2.31
CA ASN A 294 8.68 -14.56 1.33
C ASN A 294 8.35 -13.17 1.90
N ALA A 295 7.38 -13.10 2.81
CA ALA A 295 7.02 -11.87 3.49
C ALA A 295 8.17 -11.28 4.34
N LEU A 296 9.17 -12.09 4.76
CA LEU A 296 10.33 -11.59 5.51
C LEU A 296 11.17 -10.61 4.69
N THR A 297 11.28 -10.81 3.38
CA THR A 297 12.05 -9.96 2.45
C THR A 297 11.20 -9.00 1.62
N ALA A 298 9.87 -9.07 1.75
CA ALA A 298 8.97 -8.20 1.00
C ALA A 298 9.13 -6.74 1.46
N SER A 299 9.21 -5.79 0.52
CA SER A 299 9.19 -4.37 0.88
C SER A 299 7.88 -4.06 1.63
N PRO A 300 7.93 -3.40 2.81
CA PRO A 300 6.75 -2.85 3.49
C PRO A 300 5.77 -2.12 2.56
N LYS A 301 4.48 -2.14 2.91
CA LYS A 301 3.40 -1.44 2.18
C LYS A 301 3.24 0.01 2.69
N ASN A 302 2.34 0.77 2.07
CA ASN A 302 1.84 2.09 2.52
C ASN A 302 2.96 3.11 2.79
N ARG A 303 3.45 3.74 1.70
CA ARG A 303 4.69 4.55 1.71
C ARG A 303 4.60 5.92 1.06
N ASP A 304 3.49 6.21 0.40
CA ASP A 304 3.35 7.43 -0.35
C ASP A 304 2.69 8.49 0.52
N VAL A 305 3.21 9.72 0.47
CA VAL A 305 2.60 10.86 1.14
C VAL A 305 1.36 11.25 0.34
N ARG A 306 0.19 11.13 0.97
CA ARG A 306 -1.08 11.53 0.36
C ARG A 306 -1.31 13.01 0.59
N VAL A 307 -1.63 13.71 -0.49
CA VAL A 307 -1.82 15.16 -0.50
C VAL A 307 -3.17 15.45 -1.15
N HIS A 308 -3.86 16.46 -0.63
CA HIS A 308 -5.05 17.04 -1.23
C HIS A 308 -4.90 18.56 -1.33
N ASP A 309 -5.78 19.23 -2.07
CA ASP A 309 -5.84 20.69 -2.11
C ASP A 309 -7.23 21.25 -1.78
N THR A 310 -7.26 22.53 -1.42
CA THR A 310 -8.49 23.34 -1.29
C THR A 310 -8.22 24.80 -1.65
N ILE A 311 -9.29 25.58 -1.86
CA ILE A 311 -9.21 27.00 -2.21
C ILE A 311 -8.81 27.84 -0.98
N GLN A 312 -7.83 28.72 -1.18
CA GLN A 312 -7.34 29.69 -0.20
C GLN A 312 -8.47 30.65 0.19
N GLY A 313 -9.02 30.48 1.40
CA GLY A 313 -10.05 31.35 1.96
C GLY A 313 -11.33 30.65 2.44
N CYS A 314 -11.57 29.38 2.10
CA CYS A 314 -12.71 28.60 2.65
C CYS A 314 -12.35 27.89 3.99
N GLN A 315 -11.35 28.39 4.72
CA GLN A 315 -10.78 27.77 5.94
C GLN A 315 -11.61 27.97 7.22
N ASP A 316 -12.59 28.87 7.21
CA ASP A 316 -13.47 29.05 8.37
C ASP A 316 -14.69 28.13 8.28
N LYS A 317 -14.69 27.06 9.10
CA LYS A 317 -15.84 26.16 9.39
C LYS A 317 -17.06 26.88 10.02
N SER A 318 -17.16 28.21 9.89
CA SER A 318 -18.29 29.04 10.34
C SER A 318 -19.27 29.40 9.22
N PHE A 319 -18.99 29.09 7.95
CA PHE A 319 -19.93 29.36 6.85
C PHE A 319 -20.89 28.18 6.63
N TYR A 320 -21.80 27.97 7.58
CA TYR A 320 -23.07 27.31 7.26
C TYR A 320 -23.84 28.22 6.29
N LEU A 321 -24.12 27.70 5.09
CA LEU A 321 -24.89 28.31 4.00
C LEU A 321 -24.11 29.34 3.15
N GLY A 322 -23.43 28.84 2.12
CA GLY A 322 -23.03 29.66 0.98
C GLY A 322 -21.98 28.94 0.17
N THR A 323 -22.34 28.56 -1.05
CA THR A 323 -21.41 28.15 -2.10
C THR A 323 -20.13 29.00 -2.05
N CYS A 324 -18.95 28.37 -1.93
CA CYS A 324 -17.70 29.02 -2.32
C CYS A 324 -17.79 29.22 -3.84
N THR A 325 -18.39 30.34 -4.25
CA THR A 325 -18.63 30.72 -5.64
C THR A 325 -17.55 31.69 -6.10
N TYR A 326 -16.87 31.34 -7.19
CA TYR A 326 -16.38 32.29 -8.19
C TYR A 326 -16.91 31.84 -9.55
#